data_AF-A0A929IZR6-F1
#
_entry.id   AF-A0A929IZR6-F1
#
_cell.length_a   1.000
_cell.length_b   1.000
_cell.length_c   1.000
_cell.angle_alpha   90.00
_cell.angle_beta   90.00
_cell.angle_gamma   90.00
#
_symmetry.space_group_name_H-M   'P 1'
#
loop_
_entity.id
_entity.type
_entity.pdbx_description
1 polymer ?
#
loop_
_entity_poly.entity_id
_entity_poly.type
_entity_poly.pdbx_seq_one_letter_code
_entity_poly.pdbx_strand_id
1 'polypeptide(L)' 'MLHLTSKYGDNFRVLAPGTHEQKIAMAIHPELAVNRMVEIQYAQLSNQGIPMQPVAKRFVEVF' A
#
# COMPACT_ATOMS: atom_id res chain seq x y z
N MET A 1 -3.07 -5.31 6.96
CA MET A 1 -2.55 -5.51 5.59
C MET A 1 -3.36 -4.60 4.68
N LEU A 2 -2.74 -3.90 3.73
CA LEU A 2 -3.42 -3.01 2.80
C LEU A 2 -3.74 -3.74 1.51
N HIS A 3 -4.93 -3.47 0.97
CA HIS A 3 -5.35 -3.89 -0.37
C HIS A 3 -5.22 -2.68 -1.28
N LEU A 4 -4.29 -2.75 -2.24
CA LEU A 4 -4.01 -1.66 -3.16
C LEU A 4 -4.45 -2.05 -4.56
N THR A 5 -4.95 -1.06 -5.30
CA THR A 5 -5.24 -1.18 -6.73
C THR A 5 -4.16 -0.43 -7.49
N SER A 6 -3.53 -1.10 -8.46
CA SER A 6 -2.55 -0.51 -9.36
C SER A 6 -3.25 0.48 -10.32
N LYS A 7 -2.48 1.36 -10.97
CA LYS A 7 -3.00 2.23 -12.03
C LYS A 7 -3.55 1.47 -13.24
N TYR A 8 -3.26 0.17 -13.35
CA TYR A 8 -3.74 -0.72 -14.41
C TYR A 8 -5.00 -1.50 -14.01
N GLY A 9 -5.50 -1.32 -12.78
CA GLY A 9 -6.71 -1.96 -12.26
C GLY A 9 -6.47 -3.24 -11.46
N ASP A 10 -5.22 -3.71 -11.37
CA ASP A 10 -4.89 -4.94 -10.65
C ASP A 10 -4.85 -4.74 -9.15
N ASN A 11 -5.34 -5.73 -8.40
CA ASN A 11 -5.33 -5.70 -6.94
C ASN A 11 -4.17 -6.52 -6.38
N PHE A 12 -3.44 -5.94 -5.43
CA PHE A 12 -2.36 -6.61 -4.72
C PHE A 12 -2.34 -6.21 -3.25
N ARG A 13 -1.66 -7.02 -2.43
CA ARG A 13 -1.58 -6.81 -0.98
C ARG A 13 -0.19 -6.40 -0.58
N VAL A 14 -0.11 -5.48 0.37
CA VAL A 14 1.15 -5.04 0.97
C VAL A 14 0.97 -4.82 2.47
N LEU A 15 2.06 -4.96 3.23
CA LEU A 15 2.06 -4.53 4.62
C LEU A 15 2.00 -3.00 4.68
N ALA A 16 1.20 -2.46 5.59
CA ALA A 16 1.10 -1.00 5.76
C ALA A 16 2.49 -0.41 6.10
N PRO A 17 2.82 0.77 5.56
CA PRO A 17 4.03 1.49 5.95
C PRO A 17 3.87 2.09 7.36
N GLY A 18 4.95 2.59 7.94
CA GLY A 18 4.93 3.29 9.23
C GLY A 18 5.33 2.46 10.44
N THR A 19 5.23 3.06 11.63
CA THR A 19 5.59 2.47 12.92
C THR A 19 4.57 1.42 13.37
N HIS A 20 4.91 0.65 14.41
CA HIS A 20 3.98 -0.32 15.01
C HIS A 20 2.69 0.35 15.49
N GLU A 21 2.80 1.49 16.17
CA GLU A 21 1.66 2.28 16.66
C GLU A 21 0.76 2.78 15.53
N GLN A 22 1.35 3.27 14.43
CA GLN A 22 0.58 3.69 13.25
C GLN A 22 -0.18 2.52 12.63
N LYS A 23 0.42 1.34 12.59
CA LYS A 23 -0.25 0.12 12.10
C LYS A 23 -1.39 -0.31 13.02
N ILE A 24 -1.23 -0.17 14.34
CA ILE A 24 -2.31 -0.40 15.31
C ILE A 24 -3.44 0.60 15.08
N ALA A 25 -3.13 1.90 14.96
CA ALA A 25 -4.11 2.94 14.70
C ALA A 25 -4.92 2.64 13.43
N MET A 26 -4.27 2.21 12.34
CA MET A 26 -4.95 1.82 11.10
C MET A 26 -5.74 0.52 11.20
N ALA A 27 -5.39 -0.38 12.13
CA ALA A 27 -6.16 -1.59 12.37
C ALA A 27 -7.47 -1.28 13.14
N ILE A 28 -7.44 -0.27 14.01
CA ILE A 28 -8.61 0.21 14.77
C ILE A 28 -9.46 1.15 13.92
N HIS A 29 -8.82 2.01 13.13
CA HIS A 29 -9.41 3.04 12.29
C HIS A 29 -9.02 2.81 10.81
N PRO A 30 -9.63 1.83 10.13
CA PRO A 30 -9.29 1.50 8.74
C PRO A 30 -9.53 2.66 7.78
N GLU A 31 -10.44 3.58 8.09
CA GLU A 31 -10.72 4.81 7.35
C GLU A 31 -9.48 5.70 7.15
N LEU A 32 -8.48 5.62 8.05
CA LEU A 32 -7.22 6.36 7.95
C LEU A 32 -6.33 5.89 6.78
N ALA A 33 -6.62 4.72 6.21
CA ALA A 33 -5.88 4.14 5.10
C ALA A 33 -6.66 4.13 3.77
N VAL A 34 -7.99 4.32 3.80
CA VAL A 34 -8.85 4.29 2.61
C VAL A 34 -8.59 5.52 1.73
N ASN A 35 -8.58 5.33 0.41
CA ASN A 35 -8.38 6.38 -0.61
C ASN A 35 -7.04 7.15 -0.51
N ARG A 36 -6.08 6.64 0.25
CA ARG A 36 -4.73 7.21 0.29
C ARG A 36 -3.84 6.55 -0.74
N MET A 37 -2.99 7.34 -1.38
CA MET A 37 -1.92 6.80 -2.20
C MET A 37 -0.78 6.30 -1.32
N VAL A 38 -0.15 5.20 -1.75
CA VAL A 38 0.96 4.58 -1.03
C VAL A 38 2.14 4.45 -1.99
N GLU A 39 3.29 4.96 -1.58
CA GLU A 39 4.55 4.72 -2.29
C GLU A 39 5.04 3.31 -1.96
N ILE A 40 5.26 2.50 -2.99
CA ILE A 40 5.73 1.12 -2.87
C ILE A 40 7.08 0.95 -3.55
N GLN A 41 7.96 0.19 -2.92
CA GLN A 41 9.15 -0.40 -3.55
C GLN A 41 8.87 -1.86 -3.87
N TYR A 42 9.42 -2.35 -4.97
CA TYR A 42 9.24 -3.73 -5.42
C TYR A 42 10.48 -4.19 -6.17
N ALA A 43 10.70 -5.50 -6.24
CA ALA A 43 11.87 -6.07 -6.92
C ALA A 43 11.72 -6.01 -8.45
N GLN A 44 10.54 -6.38 -8.95
CA GLN A 44 10.19 -6.35 -10.38
C GLN A 44 8.67 -6.28 -10.55
N LEU A 45 8.21 -5.94 -11.75
CA LEU A 45 6.81 -6.07 -12.14
C LEU A 45 6.58 -7.43 -12.82
N SER A 46 5.43 -8.04 -12.58
CA SER A 46 4.96 -9.16 -13.41
C SER A 46 4.57 -8.68 -14.81
N ASN A 47 4.32 -9.62 -15.72
CA ASN A 47 3.81 -9.32 -17.07
C ASN A 47 2.46 -8.59 -17.07
N GLN A 48 1.74 -8.61 -15.94
CA GLN A 48 0.46 -7.93 -15.73
C GLN A 48 0.64 -6.57 -15.01
N GLY A 49 1.87 -6.13 -14.75
CA GLY A 49 2.12 -4.87 -14.03
C GLY A 49 1.92 -4.97 -12.52
N ILE A 50 1.84 -6.18 -11.95
CA ILE A 50 1.71 -6.40 -10.51
C ILE A 50 3.11 -6.38 -9.87
N PRO A 51 3.34 -5.54 -8.84
CA PRO A 51 4.60 -5.49 -8.11
C PRO A 51 4.89 -6.81 -7.39
N MET A 52 6.08 -7.39 -7.62
CA MET A 52 6.56 -8.56 -6.91
C MET A 52 7.37 -8.17 -5.68
N GLN A 53 7.10 -8.86 -4.56
CA GLN A 53 7.68 -8.56 -3.24
C GLN A 53 7.51 -7.08 -2.86
N PRO A 54 6.28 -6.53 -2.90
CA PRO A 54 6.08 -5.13 -2.61
C PRO A 54 6.34 -4.82 -1.14
N VAL A 55 6.95 -3.66 -0.90
CA VAL A 55 7.17 -3.07 0.42
C VAL A 55 6.63 -1.64 0.37
N ALA A 56 5.61 -1.34 1.17
CA ALA A 56 5.12 0.02 1.30
C ALA A 56 6.13 0.86 2.09
N LYS A 57 6.47 2.04 1.57
CA LYS A 57 7.43 2.97 2.18
C LYS A 57 6.73 4.03 3.02
N ARG A 58 5.73 4.68 2.45
CA ARG A 58 4.97 5.76 3.10
C ARG A 58 3.65 6.01 2.39
N PHE A 59 2.74 6.67 3.09
CA PHE A 59 1.57 7.29 2.47
C PHE A 59 1.99 8.57 1.75
N VAL A 60 1.35 8.84 0.62
CA VAL A 60 1.54 10.05 -0.18
C VAL A 60 0.28 10.89 -0.05
N GLU A 61 0.44 12.17 0.29
CA GLU A 61 -0.65 13.14 0.27
C GLU A 61 -0.88 13.56 -1.17
N VAL A 62 -2.15 13.52 -1.60
CA VAL A 62 -2.57 13.99 -2.92
C VAL A 62 -2.99 15.44 -2.73
N PHE A 63 -2.26 16.36 -3.34
CA PHE A 63 -2.61 17.80 -3.41
C PHE A 63 -3.59 18.07 -4.53
#